data_AF-A0A355FUF2-F1
#
_entry.id   AF-A0A355FUF2-F1
#
_cell.length_a   1.000
_cell.length_b   1.000
_cell.length_c   1.000
_cell.angle_alpha   90.00
_cell.angle_beta   90.00
_cell.angle_gamma   90.00
#
_symmetry.space_group_name_H-M   'P 1'
#
loop_
_entity.id
_entity.type
_entity.pdbx_description
1 polymer ?
#
loop_
_entity_poly.entity_id
_entity_poly.type
_entity_poly.pdbx_seq_one_letter_code
_entity_poly.pdbx_strand_id
1 'polypeptide(L)' 'MVNLGKVFGFEVEELPAHTVENTRVSSTKVRDAITSGEVELARRWLNRPFPFTGTVIRGEQLGRRMGYPTANLRS' A
#
# COMPACT_ATOMS: atom_id res chain seq x y z
N MET A 1 -18.16 7.18 21.12
CA MET A 1 -17.20 8.28 20.89
C MET A 1 -17.84 9.67 21.01
N VAL A 2 -19.08 9.87 20.55
CA VAL A 2 -19.80 11.16 20.66
C VAL A 2 -19.87 11.72 22.10
N ASN A 3 -19.96 10.86 23.12
CA ASN A 3 -19.95 11.29 24.52
C ASN A 3 -18.58 11.88 24.95
N LEU A 4 -17.46 11.34 24.43
CA LEU A 4 -16.12 11.86 24.70
C LEU A 4 -15.91 13.26 24.11
N GLY A 5 -16.44 13.54 22.92
CA GLY A 5 -16.39 14.87 22.32
C GLY A 5 -17.07 15.94 23.19
N LYS A 6 -18.21 15.60 23.80
CA LYS A 6 -18.90 16.49 24.76
C LYS A 6 -18.10 16.74 26.04
N VAL A 7 -17.43 15.72 26.56
CA VAL A 7 -16.64 15.80 27.80
C VAL A 7 -15.37 16.64 27.60
N PHE A 8 -14.76 16.58 26.41
CA PHE A 8 -13.47 17.20 26.12
C PHE A 8 -13.54 18.43 25.19
N GLY A 9 -14.75 18.87 24.81
CA GLY A 9 -14.96 20.12 24.07
C GLY A 9 -14.54 20.09 22.60
N PHE A 10 -14.53 18.92 21.95
CA PHE A 10 -14.22 18.79 20.52
C PHE A 10 -15.39 18.17 19.75
N GLU A 11 -15.53 18.58 18.49
CA GLU A 11 -16.53 18.04 17.57
C GLU A 11 -16.08 16.69 17.01
N VAL A 12 -17.02 15.75 16.92
CA VAL A 12 -16.76 14.40 16.39
C VAL A 12 -17.61 14.22 15.15
N GLU A 13 -16.94 14.09 14.01
CA GLU A 13 -17.56 13.71 12.75
C GLU A 13 -17.24 12.24 12.45
N GLU A 14 -18.29 11.42 12.27
CA GLU A 14 -18.11 10.01 11.90
C GLU A 14 -18.07 9.90 10.38
N LEU A 15 -16.87 9.67 9.82
CA LEU A 15 -16.77 9.33 8.40
C LEU A 15 -17.18 7.87 8.20
N PRO A 16 -18.13 7.59 7.28
CA PRO A 16 -18.45 6.22 6.91
C PRO A 16 -17.21 5.54 6.32
N ALA A 17 -17.11 4.23 6.53
CA ALA A 17 -15.99 3.46 6.01
C ALA A 17 -15.93 3.60 4.48
N HIS A 18 -14.77 4.00 3.96
CA HIS A 18 -14.57 4.13 2.52
C HIS A 18 -14.69 2.75 1.85
N THR A 19 -15.67 2.62 0.96
CA THR A 19 -15.87 1.41 0.16
C THR A 19 -15.31 1.62 -1.24
N VAL A 20 -14.61 0.63 -1.75
CA VAL A 20 -14.21 0.55 -3.17
C VAL A 20 -14.84 -0.72 -3.71
N GLU A 21 -15.63 -0.61 -4.79
CA GLU A 21 -16.32 -1.77 -5.40
C GLU A 21 -17.13 -2.58 -4.36
N ASN A 22 -17.89 -1.91 -3.48
CA ASN A 22 -18.65 -2.51 -2.38
C ASN A 22 -17.83 -3.28 -1.32
N THR A 23 -16.50 -3.21 -1.38
CA THR A 23 -15.63 -3.79 -0.36
C THR A 23 -15.12 -2.70 0.57
N ARG A 24 -15.31 -2.87 1.88
CA ARG A 24 -14.64 -2.04 2.88
C ARG A 24 -13.13 -2.23 2.76
N VAL A 25 -12.43 -1.22 2.26
CA VAL A 25 -10.96 -1.25 2.12
C VAL A 25 -10.33 -0.84 3.45
N SER A 26 -9.24 -1.49 3.80
CA SER A 26 -8.44 -1.15 4.97
C SER A 26 -6.96 -1.39 4.70
N SER A 27 -6.09 -0.76 5.48
CA SER A 27 -4.64 -0.96 5.36
C SER A 27 -4.25 -2.43 5.57
N THR A 28 -4.97 -3.18 6.41
CA THR A 28 -4.74 -4.62 6.60
C THR A 28 -4.99 -5.38 5.30
N LYS A 29 -6.15 -5.18 4.65
CA LYS A 29 -6.47 -5.84 3.39
C LYS A 29 -5.46 -5.52 2.29
N VAL A 30 -5.05 -4.25 2.18
CA VAL A 30 -4.02 -3.84 1.21
C VAL A 30 -2.70 -4.58 1.46
N ARG A 31 -2.24 -4.68 2.72
CA ARG A 31 -1.01 -5.41 3.05
C ARG A 31 -1.13 -6.90 2.74
N ASP A 32 -2.26 -7.51 3.06
CA ASP A 32 -2.51 -8.93 2.80
C ASP A 32 -2.45 -9.21 1.28
N ALA A 33 -3.11 -8.38 0.47
CA ALA A 33 -3.08 -8.49 -0.99
C ALA A 33 -1.66 -8.32 -1.58
N ILE A 34 -0.85 -7.39 -1.06
CA ILE A 34 0.54 -7.24 -1.49
C ILE A 34 1.36 -8.49 -1.12
N THR A 35 1.16 -9.01 0.08
CA THR A 35 1.91 -10.17 0.59
C THR A 35 1.49 -11.47 -0.09
N SER A 36 0.24 -11.58 -0.55
CA SER A 36 -0.27 -12.71 -1.35
C SER A 36 0.08 -12.61 -2.84
N GLY A 37 0.72 -11.53 -3.28
CA GLY A 37 1.06 -11.29 -4.69
C GLY A 37 -0.08 -10.73 -5.54
N GLU A 38 -1.23 -10.40 -4.94
CA GLU A 38 -2.39 -9.80 -5.59
C GLU A 38 -2.22 -8.28 -5.81
N VAL A 39 -1.14 -7.89 -6.49
CA VAL A 39 -0.73 -6.48 -6.68
C VAL A 39 -1.77 -5.65 -7.44
N GLU A 40 -2.52 -6.24 -8.37
CA GLU A 40 -3.60 -5.56 -9.10
C GLU A 40 -4.81 -5.25 -8.22
N LEU A 41 -5.12 -6.12 -7.25
CA LEU A 41 -6.17 -5.86 -6.27
C LEU A 41 -5.78 -4.69 -5.36
N ALA A 42 -4.54 -4.70 -4.88
CA ALA A 42 -4.00 -3.60 -4.09
C ALA A 42 -3.99 -2.27 -4.89
N ARG A 43 -3.66 -2.31 -6.18
CA ARG A 43 -3.70 -1.13 -7.08
C ARG A 43 -5.10 -0.54 -7.18
N ARG A 44 -6.13 -1.37 -7.35
CA ARG A 44 -7.54 -0.93 -7.41
C ARG A 44 -7.96 -0.24 -6.11
N TRP A 45 -7.61 -0.83 -4.96
CA TRP A 45 -7.94 -0.26 -3.65
C TRP A 45 -7.20 1.03 -3.32
N LEU A 46 -5.94 1.15 -3.74
CA LEU A 46 -5.14 2.36 -3.52
C LEU A 46 -5.41 3.47 -4.54
N ASN A 47 -6.10 3.14 -5.64
CA ASN A 47 -6.24 3.98 -6.83
C ASN A 47 -4.88 4.47 -7.40
N ARG A 48 -3.83 3.68 -7.17
CA ARG A 48 -2.46 3.89 -7.65
C ARG A 48 -1.64 2.61 -7.44
N PRO A 49 -0.54 2.40 -8.18
CA PRO A 49 0.39 1.32 -7.88
C PRO A 49 0.92 1.42 -6.44
N PHE A 50 1.17 0.27 -5.81
CA PHE A 50 1.80 0.24 -4.50
C PHE A 50 3.22 0.84 -4.60
N PRO A 51 3.56 1.85 -3.78
CA PRO A 51 4.87 2.47 -3.84
C PRO A 51 5.93 1.55 -3.25
N PHE A 52 7.06 1.42 -3.94
CA PHE A 52 8.23 0.71 -3.46
C PHE A 52 9.47 1.58 -3.63
N THR A 53 10.34 1.59 -2.62
CA THR A 53 11.63 2.29 -2.65
C THR A 53 12.70 1.35 -2.13
N GLY A 54 13.90 1.44 -2.70
CA GLY A 54 15.04 0.62 -2.31
C GLY A 54 16.33 1.22 -2.83
N THR A 55 17.43 0.91 -2.14
CA THR A 55 18.77 1.34 -2.56
C THR A 55 19.28 0.42 -3.67
N VAL A 56 19.80 0.99 -4.76
CA VAL A 56 20.46 0.21 -5.81
C VAL A 56 21.77 -0.33 -5.26
N ILE A 57 21.93 -1.64 -5.31
CA ILE A 57 23.13 -2.34 -4.83
C ILE A 57 23.76 -3.16 -5.95
N ARG A 58 25.03 -3.52 -5.72
CA ARG A 58 25.73 -4.46 -6.57
C ARG A 58 25.25 -5.88 -6.26
N GLY A 59 24.49 -6.48 -7.18
CA GLY A 59 24.07 -7.89 -7.12
C GLY A 59 24.78 -8.78 -8.14
N GLU A 60 24.13 -9.85 -8.59
CA GLU A 60 24.70 -10.84 -9.52
C GLU A 60 24.88 -10.34 -10.97
N GLN A 61 24.32 -9.17 -11.30
CA GLN A 61 24.47 -8.51 -12.61
C GLN A 61 24.13 -9.43 -13.81
N LEU A 62 23.20 -10.38 -13.64
CA LEU A 62 22.77 -11.33 -14.67
C LEU A 62 22.33 -10.64 -15.97
N GLY A 63 21.57 -9.54 -15.86
CA GLY A 63 21.14 -8.75 -17.01
C GLY A 63 22.30 -8.31 -17.91
N ARG A 64 23.43 -7.89 -17.31
CA ARG A 64 24.61 -7.44 -18.07
C ARG A 64 25.19 -8.56 -18.95
N ARG A 65 25.14 -9.81 -18.50
CA ARG A 65 25.57 -10.97 -19.31
C ARG A 65 24.66 -11.22 -20.51
N MET A 66 23.39 -10.84 -20.41
CA MET A 66 22.38 -10.97 -21.45
C MET A 66 22.20 -9.70 -22.29
N GLY A 67 22.99 -8.66 -22.06
CA GLY A 67 22.89 -7.37 -22.76
C GLY A 67 21.80 -6.42 -22.23
N TYR A 68 21.12 -6.75 -21.13
CA TYR A 68 20.06 -5.95 -20.54
C TYR A 68 20.52 -5.24 -19.25
N PRO A 69 20.53 -3.90 -19.20
CA PRO A 69 20.84 -3.20 -17.95
C PRO A 69 19.73 -3.44 -16.92
N THR A 70 20.07 -3.92 -15.73
CA THR A 70 19.13 -4.17 -14.62
C THR A 70 19.64 -3.56 -13.32
N ALA A 71 18.72 -3.25 -12.40
CA ALA A 71 19.02 -2.78 -11.06
C ALA A 71 18.66 -3.84 -10.02
N ASN A 72 19.56 -4.11 -9.07
CA ASN A 72 19.26 -4.94 -7.90
C ASN A 72 18.94 -3.99 -6.74
N LEU A 73 17.81 -4.20 -6.06
CA LEU A 73 17.29 -3.29 -5.03
C LEU A 73 17.31 -3.95 -3.65
N ARG A 74 17.62 -3.16 -2.60
CA ARG A 74 17.46 -3.54 -1.19
C ARG A 74 16.57 -2.51 -0.49
N SER A 75 15.45 -2.98 0.07
CA SER A 75 14.56 -2.20 0.96
C SER A 75 15.11 -2.13 2.38
#